data_AF-A0A378JCP5-F1
#
_entry.id   AF-A0A378JCP5-F1
#
_cell.length_a   1.000
_cell.length_b   1.000
_cell.length_c   1.000
_cell.angle_alpha   90.00
_cell.angle_beta   90.00
_cell.angle_gamma   90.00
#
_symmetry.space_group_name_H-M   'P 1'
#
loop_
_entity.id
_entity.type
_entity.pdbx_description
1 polymer ?
#
loop_
_entity_poly.entity_id
_entity_poly.type
_entity_poly.pdbx_seq_one_letter_code
_entity_poly.pdbx_strand_id
1 'polypeptide(L)'
;MYKKIAQTVLFTCTLVLSPVVLANSCGCGKGLKQMVESLKLDDNQKDKIKPILEQLASTIKNDASQMQDLEQQLQQQSESANMDQATVDSLIDKKSKLIGDMIKAKVTAKNQIYAVLNPQQKTELQSKIKNMDKKMADQFKSCHDDE
;
A
#
# COMPACT_ATOMS: atom_id res chain seq x y z
N MET A 1 -48.56 -16.49 -49.85
CA MET A 1 -48.19 -15.72 -48.64
C MET A 1 -46.94 -16.34 -48.05
N TYR A 2 -45.76 -15.87 -48.45
CA TYR A 2 -44.47 -16.35 -47.92
C TYR A 2 -44.20 -15.71 -46.55
N LYS A 3 -44.29 -16.50 -45.48
CA LYS A 3 -43.90 -16.10 -44.14
C LYS A 3 -42.39 -16.29 -43.96
N LYS A 4 -41.78 -15.29 -43.33
CA LYS A 4 -40.37 -14.93 -43.38
C LYS A 4 -39.45 -15.89 -42.61
N ILE A 5 -38.43 -16.36 -43.33
CA ILE A 5 -36.98 -16.36 -43.04
C ILE A 5 -36.57 -16.28 -41.56
N ALA A 6 -35.78 -17.30 -41.20
CA ALA A 6 -34.97 -17.51 -40.01
C ALA A 6 -34.17 -16.28 -39.55
N GLN A 7 -33.93 -16.18 -38.25
CA GLN A 7 -32.70 -15.60 -37.70
C GLN A 7 -32.49 -16.07 -36.26
N THR A 8 -31.62 -17.06 -36.12
CA THR A 8 -30.93 -17.43 -34.90
C THR A 8 -29.77 -16.45 -34.73
N VAL A 9 -29.68 -15.72 -33.61
CA VAL A 9 -28.46 -15.07 -33.17
C VAL A 9 -28.20 -15.48 -31.72
N LEU A 10 -27.25 -16.40 -31.56
CA LEU A 10 -26.65 -16.76 -30.29
C LEU A 10 -25.94 -15.53 -29.70
N PHE A 11 -26.32 -15.14 -28.49
CA PHE A 11 -25.58 -14.18 -27.68
C PHE A 11 -25.09 -14.90 -26.41
N THR A 12 -23.97 -15.63 -26.52
CA THR A 12 -23.28 -16.18 -25.37
C THR A 12 -22.29 -15.14 -24.84
N CYS A 13 -22.78 -14.25 -23.98
CA CYS A 13 -21.94 -13.46 -23.10
C CYS A 13 -21.53 -14.33 -21.90
N THR A 14 -20.31 -14.85 -21.92
CA THR A 14 -19.60 -15.17 -20.67
C THR A 14 -18.21 -14.56 -20.78
N LEU A 15 -18.12 -13.31 -20.35
CA LEU A 15 -16.87 -12.65 -19.99
C LEU A 15 -16.25 -13.45 -18.85
N VAL A 16 -15.13 -14.11 -19.13
CA VAL A 16 -14.28 -14.71 -18.11
C VAL A 16 -13.66 -13.56 -17.33
N LEU A 17 -14.18 -13.30 -16.13
CA LEU A 17 -13.55 -12.40 -15.18
C LEU A 17 -12.25 -13.06 -14.74
N SER A 18 -11.13 -12.64 -15.34
CA SER A 18 -9.80 -12.90 -14.78
C SER A 18 -9.74 -12.26 -13.39
N PRO A 19 -9.33 -12.98 -12.34
CA PRO A 19 -9.12 -12.36 -11.05
C PRO A 19 -7.92 -11.41 -11.19
N VAL A 20 -8.15 -10.11 -10.94
CA VAL A 20 -7.09 -9.12 -10.75
C VAL A 20 -6.37 -9.46 -9.45
N VAL A 21 -5.45 -10.42 -9.50
CA VAL A 21 -4.59 -10.82 -8.39
C VAL A 21 -3.33 -9.95 -8.39
N LEU A 22 -3.46 -8.62 -8.35
CA LEU A 22 -2.29 -7.73 -8.19
C LEU A 22 -2.61 -6.43 -7.41
N ALA A 23 -3.64 -6.42 -6.56
CA ALA A 23 -3.95 -5.23 -5.73
C ALA A 23 -3.36 -5.29 -4.29
N ASN A 24 -2.59 -6.33 -3.93
CA ASN A 24 -2.25 -6.57 -2.52
C ASN A 24 -0.74 -6.56 -2.18
N SER A 25 0.09 -5.85 -2.94
CA SER A 25 1.56 -5.84 -2.72
C SER A 25 2.11 -4.63 -1.96
N CYS A 26 1.27 -3.79 -1.33
CA CYS A 26 1.76 -2.90 -0.28
C CYS A 26 1.69 -3.64 1.05
N GLY A 27 2.69 -4.51 1.28
CA GLY A 27 2.78 -5.39 2.44
C GLY A 27 2.43 -4.68 3.76
N CYS A 28 1.21 -4.90 4.23
CA CYS A 28 0.77 -4.52 5.57
C CYS A 28 1.30 -5.54 6.59
N GLY A 29 2.62 -5.78 6.56
CA GLY A 29 3.34 -6.34 7.69
C GLY A 29 3.31 -5.31 8.83
N LYS A 30 2.96 -5.77 10.04
CA LYS A 30 2.91 -5.02 11.31
C LYS A 30 3.44 -3.59 11.24
N GLY A 31 2.53 -2.59 11.22
CA GLY A 31 2.91 -1.18 11.11
C GLY A 31 3.82 -0.70 12.25
N LEU A 32 4.47 0.46 12.07
CA LEU A 32 5.41 1.05 13.04
C LEU A 32 4.84 1.07 14.47
N LYS A 33 3.54 1.40 14.61
CA LYS A 33 2.81 1.36 15.88
C LYS A 33 2.95 0.03 16.60
N GLN A 34 2.66 -1.08 15.92
CA GLN A 34 2.71 -2.41 16.53
C GLN A 34 4.14 -2.83 16.92
N MET A 35 5.15 -2.44 16.13
CA MET A 35 6.55 -2.66 16.50
C MET A 35 6.90 -1.92 17.80
N VAL A 36 6.50 -0.66 17.90
CA VAL A 36 6.82 0.21 19.02
C VAL A 36 6.05 -0.16 20.29
N GLU A 37 4.77 -0.51 20.18
CA GLU A 37 3.94 -1.01 21.30
C GLU A 37 4.44 -2.35 21.85
N SER A 38 5.15 -3.14 21.03
CA SER A 38 5.76 -4.38 21.49
C SER A 38 7.07 -4.17 22.28
N LEU A 39 7.59 -2.94 22.30
CA LEU A 39 8.71 -2.57 23.16
C LEU A 39 8.20 -2.40 24.59
N LYS A 40 9.02 -2.76 25.57
CA LYS A 40 8.73 -2.51 26.99
C LYS A 40 8.92 -1.03 27.30
N LEU A 41 7.96 -0.19 26.91
CA LEU A 41 7.97 1.26 27.13
C LEU A 41 7.49 1.60 28.53
N ASP A 42 8.17 2.54 29.19
CA ASP A 42 7.62 3.20 30.39
C ASP A 42 6.56 4.25 30.03
N ASP A 43 5.87 4.77 31.04
CA ASP A 43 4.73 5.66 30.82
C ASP A 43 5.14 7.02 30.22
N ASN A 44 6.30 7.56 30.60
CA ASN A 44 6.84 8.79 30.01
C ASN A 44 7.17 8.59 28.53
N GLN A 45 7.73 7.44 28.17
CA GLN A 45 7.99 7.09 26.77
C GLN A 45 6.69 6.94 25.99
N LYS A 46 5.67 6.28 26.54
CA LYS A 46 4.35 6.15 25.89
C LYS A 46 3.73 7.52 25.63
N ASP A 47 3.77 8.42 26.60
CA ASP A 47 3.19 9.77 26.48
C ASP A 47 3.87 10.59 25.37
N LYS A 48 5.18 10.45 25.21
CA LYS A 48 5.93 11.10 24.12
C LYS A 48 5.70 10.47 22.76
N ILE A 49 5.53 9.14 22.71
CA ILE A 49 5.43 8.37 21.47
C ILE A 49 4.02 8.42 20.88
N LYS A 50 2.98 8.43 21.73
CA LYS A 50 1.58 8.45 21.30
C LYS A 50 1.26 9.55 20.27
N PRO A 51 1.57 10.85 20.50
CA PRO A 51 1.28 11.88 19.51
C PRO A 51 2.05 11.70 18.20
N ILE A 52 3.26 11.13 18.23
CA ILE A 52 4.04 10.82 17.02
C ILE A 52 3.31 9.77 16.17
N LEU A 53 2.81 8.71 16.82
CA LEU A 53 2.07 7.63 16.14
C LEU A 53 0.70 8.10 15.64
N GLU A 54 0.00 8.97 16.39
CA GLU A 54 -1.27 9.56 15.97
C GLU A 54 -1.09 10.48 14.76
N GLN A 55 -0.07 11.33 14.78
CA GLN A 55 0.27 12.17 13.63
C GLN A 55 0.61 11.33 12.41
N LEU A 56 1.44 10.29 12.55
CA LEU A 56 1.76 9.39 11.47
C LEU A 56 0.50 8.69 10.93
N ALA A 57 -0.36 8.18 11.81
CA ALA A 57 -1.59 7.50 11.40
C ALA A 57 -2.52 8.44 10.62
N SER A 58 -2.64 9.70 11.05
CA SER A 58 -3.42 10.72 10.35
C SER A 58 -2.86 11.00 8.95
N THR A 59 -1.55 11.24 8.83
CA THR A 59 -0.87 11.45 7.54
C THR A 59 -1.06 10.26 6.60
N ILE A 60 -0.78 9.04 7.07
CA ILE A 60 -0.92 7.83 6.25
C ILE A 60 -2.38 7.58 5.83
N LYS A 61 -3.35 7.88 6.71
CA LYS A 61 -4.77 7.74 6.36
C LYS A 61 -5.19 8.73 5.28
N ASN A 62 -4.78 9.99 5.38
CA ASN A 62 -5.03 11.00 4.37
C ASN A 62 -4.41 10.58 3.02
N ASP A 63 -3.15 10.16 3.04
CA ASP A 63 -2.43 9.78 1.83
C ASP A 63 -3.02 8.52 1.20
N ALA A 64 -3.45 7.53 2.00
CA ALA A 64 -4.13 6.36 1.49
C ALA A 64 -5.45 6.70 0.77
N SER A 65 -6.20 7.69 1.27
CA SER A 65 -7.44 8.13 0.59
C SER A 65 -7.16 8.76 -0.77
N GLN A 66 -6.09 9.56 -0.88
CA GLN A 66 -5.67 10.15 -2.15
C GLN A 66 -5.13 9.09 -3.11
N MET A 67 -4.45 8.06 -2.58
CA MET A 67 -3.96 6.94 -3.36
C MET A 67 -5.10 6.16 -4.03
N GLN A 68 -6.17 5.91 -3.28
CA GLN A 68 -7.35 5.21 -3.79
C GLN A 68 -8.01 5.97 -4.93
N ASP A 69 -8.14 7.29 -4.81
CA ASP A 69 -8.68 8.15 -5.86
C ASP A 69 -7.79 8.12 -7.14
N LEU A 70 -6.47 8.21 -6.97
CA LEU A 70 -5.52 8.11 -8.09
C LEU A 70 -5.59 6.73 -8.77
N GLU A 71 -5.76 5.65 -8.00
CA GLU A 71 -5.93 4.30 -8.54
C GLU A 71 -7.22 4.16 -9.36
N GLN A 72 -8.32 4.77 -8.92
CA GLN A 72 -9.56 4.80 -9.70
C GLN A 72 -9.39 5.55 -11.02
N GLN A 73 -8.71 6.70 -11.01
CA GLN A 73 -8.44 7.47 -12.22
C GLN A 73 -7.51 6.71 -13.19
N LEU A 74 -6.49 6.03 -12.68
CA LEU A 74 -5.62 5.17 -13.50
C LEU A 74 -6.39 3.98 -14.09
N GLN A 75 -7.29 3.37 -13.31
CA GLN A 75 -8.15 2.30 -13.80
C GLN A 75 -9.04 2.78 -14.96
N GLN A 76 -9.65 3.96 -14.82
CA GLN A 76 -10.46 4.57 -15.89
C GLN A 76 -9.65 4.81 -17.17
N GLN A 77 -8.40 5.27 -17.05
CA GLN A 77 -7.52 5.43 -18.20
C GLN A 77 -7.19 4.09 -18.87
N SER A 78 -6.98 3.02 -18.07
CA SER A 78 -6.67 1.68 -18.59
C SER A 78 -7.85 1.00 -19.29
N GLU A 79 -9.08 1.35 -18.92
CA GLU A 79 -10.31 0.80 -19.51
C GLU A 79 -10.83 1.64 -20.69
N SER A 80 -10.25 2.81 -20.94
CA SER A 80 -10.63 3.70 -22.03
C SER A 80 -10.24 3.13 -23.40
N ALA A 81 -11.11 3.31 -24.41
CA ALA A 81 -10.80 2.97 -25.79
C ALA A 81 -9.61 3.79 -26.37
N ASN A 82 -9.40 5.01 -25.83
CA ASN A 82 -8.26 5.86 -26.14
C ASN A 82 -7.68 6.35 -24.81
N MET A 83 -6.57 5.76 -24.38
CA MET A 83 -5.86 6.19 -23.18
C MET A 83 -5.17 7.54 -23.42
N ASP A 84 -5.35 8.49 -22.51
CA ASP A 84 -4.62 9.76 -22.53
C ASP A 84 -3.30 9.60 -21.78
N GLN A 85 -2.21 9.42 -22.54
CA GLN A 85 -0.88 9.23 -21.98
C GLN A 85 -0.43 10.40 -21.09
N ALA A 86 -0.74 11.65 -21.45
CA ALA A 86 -0.34 12.81 -20.67
C ALA A 86 -1.06 12.84 -19.31
N THR A 87 -2.33 12.42 -19.29
CA THR A 87 -3.08 12.26 -18.04
C THR A 87 -2.50 11.12 -17.20
N VAL A 88 -2.18 9.96 -17.79
CA VAL A 88 -1.55 8.84 -17.08
C VAL A 88 -0.23 9.26 -16.44
N ASP A 89 0.65 9.93 -17.18
CA ASP A 89 1.94 10.41 -16.67
C ASP A 89 1.74 11.34 -15.46
N SER A 90 0.79 12.27 -15.54
CA SER A 90 0.46 13.16 -14.42
C SER A 90 -0.07 12.41 -13.18
N LEU A 91 -0.90 11.38 -13.37
CA LEU A 91 -1.42 10.55 -12.29
C LEU A 91 -0.31 9.75 -11.60
N ILE A 92 0.63 9.21 -12.39
CA ILE A 92 1.80 8.48 -11.87
C ILE A 92 2.75 9.40 -11.11
N ASP A 93 2.98 10.63 -11.58
CA ASP A 93 3.79 11.62 -10.86
C ASP A 93 3.18 11.96 -9.49
N LYS A 94 1.86 12.18 -9.45
CA LYS A 94 1.13 12.40 -8.19
C LYS A 94 1.25 11.21 -7.25
N LYS A 95 1.05 10.00 -7.76
CA LYS A 95 1.19 8.75 -6.99
C LYS A 95 2.59 8.58 -6.43
N SER A 96 3.62 8.84 -7.24
CA SER A 96 5.03 8.75 -6.84
C SER A 96 5.38 9.76 -5.75
N LYS A 97 4.91 10.99 -5.87
CA LYS A 97 5.08 12.03 -4.84
C LYS A 97 4.44 11.61 -3.52
N LEU A 98 3.21 11.11 -3.58
CA LEU A 98 2.44 10.69 -2.41
C LEU A 98 3.14 9.53 -1.67
N ILE A 99 3.64 8.53 -2.41
CA ILE A 99 4.47 7.45 -1.83
C ILE A 99 5.72 8.04 -1.15
N GLY A 100 6.40 8.99 -1.81
CA GLY A 100 7.57 9.67 -1.25
C GLY A 100 7.28 10.40 0.07
N ASP A 101 6.14 11.08 0.16
CA ASP A 101 5.72 11.76 1.38
C ASP A 101 5.33 10.80 2.50
N MET A 102 4.68 9.67 2.18
CA MET A 102 4.42 8.59 3.15
C MET A 102 5.72 7.99 3.70
N ILE A 103 6.73 7.75 2.84
CA ILE A 103 8.05 7.25 3.24
C ILE A 103 8.72 8.25 4.19
N LYS A 104 8.73 9.53 3.81
CA LYS A 104 9.28 10.62 4.62
C LYS A 104 8.63 10.68 5.99
N ALA A 105 7.29 10.61 6.06
CA ALA A 105 6.55 10.60 7.32
C ALA A 105 6.93 9.40 8.20
N LYS A 106 7.01 8.19 7.64
CA LYS A 106 7.41 6.98 8.38
C LYS A 106 8.84 7.08 8.92
N VAL A 107 9.78 7.58 8.12
CA VAL A 107 11.18 7.76 8.53
C VAL A 107 11.31 8.81 9.64
N THR A 108 10.63 9.95 9.49
CA THR A 108 10.60 11.01 10.51
C THR A 108 10.02 10.49 11.83
N ALA A 109 8.86 9.83 11.80
CA ALA A 109 8.26 9.24 12.99
C ALA A 109 9.19 8.21 13.66
N LYS A 110 9.83 7.34 12.86
CA LYS A 110 10.81 6.37 13.37
C LYS A 110 11.98 7.07 14.07
N ASN A 111 12.52 8.14 13.49
CA ASN A 111 13.62 8.91 14.07
C ASN A 111 13.22 9.57 15.41
N GLN A 112 12.05 10.20 15.46
CA GLN A 112 11.53 10.82 16.68
C GLN A 112 11.31 9.80 17.79
N ILE A 113 10.74 8.63 17.47
CA ILE A 113 10.56 7.53 18.42
C ILE A 113 11.93 7.04 18.91
N TYR A 114 12.88 6.83 17.99
CA TYR A 114 14.23 6.38 18.34
C TYR A 114 14.92 7.31 19.34
N ALA A 115 14.67 8.62 19.29
CA ALA A 115 15.21 9.57 20.25
C ALA A 115 14.67 9.41 21.68
N VAL A 116 13.48 8.82 21.85
CA VAL A 116 12.82 8.58 23.15
C VAL A 116 13.25 7.25 23.78
N LEU A 117 13.77 6.31 22.99
CA LEU A 117 14.14 4.97 23.42
C LEU A 117 15.50 4.92 24.13
N ASN A 118 15.59 4.03 25.12
CA ASN A 118 16.86 3.67 25.75
C ASN A 118 17.69 2.72 24.83
N PRO A 119 18.97 2.46 25.13
CA PRO A 119 19.82 1.63 24.28
C PRO A 119 19.27 0.23 24.01
N GLN A 120 18.70 -0.44 25.02
CA GLN A 120 18.14 -1.78 24.87
C GLN A 120 16.93 -1.80 23.93
N GLN A 121 16.01 -0.85 24.10
CA GLN A 121 14.82 -0.71 23.26
C GLN A 121 15.19 -0.35 21.81
N LYS A 122 16.24 0.46 21.61
CA LYS A 122 16.78 0.77 20.28
C LYS A 122 17.25 -0.47 19.55
N THR A 123 18.04 -1.31 20.22
CA THR A 123 18.51 -2.59 19.68
C THR A 123 17.33 -3.52 19.36
N GLU A 124 16.34 -3.61 20.25
CA GLU A 124 15.15 -4.41 20.04
C GLU A 124 14.34 -3.93 18.81
N LEU A 125 14.13 -2.62 18.68
CA LEU A 125 13.43 -2.04 17.53
C LEU A 125 14.18 -2.32 16.22
N GLN A 126 15.51 -2.17 16.20
CA GLN A 126 16.34 -2.50 15.03
C GLN A 126 16.24 -3.98 14.64
N SER A 127 16.23 -4.88 15.62
CA SER A 127 16.06 -6.31 15.38
C SER A 127 14.70 -6.62 14.75
N LYS A 128 13.62 -6.00 15.25
CA LYS A 128 12.28 -6.16 14.67
C LYS A 128 12.20 -5.66 13.22
N ILE A 129 12.83 -4.52 12.91
CA ILE A 129 12.91 -3.98 11.55
C ILE A 129 13.66 -4.96 10.63
N LYS A 130 14.84 -5.43 11.02
CA LYS A 130 15.61 -6.41 10.21
C LYS A 130 14.83 -7.69 9.96
N ASN A 131 14.09 -8.18 10.95
CA ASN A 131 13.24 -9.36 10.79
C ASN A 131 12.08 -9.10 9.82
N MET A 132 11.46 -7.92 9.88
CA MET A 132 10.44 -7.52 8.93
C MET A 132 11.00 -7.45 7.51
N ASP A 133 12.16 -6.83 7.32
CA ASP A 133 12.83 -6.73 6.01
C ASP A 133 13.17 -8.13 5.46
N LYS A 134 13.69 -9.02 6.32
CA LYS A 134 13.94 -10.42 5.94
C LYS A 134 12.65 -11.14 5.51
N LYS A 135 11.57 -11.00 6.27
CA LYS A 135 10.27 -11.62 5.91
C LYS A 135 9.74 -11.09 4.59
N MET A 136 9.89 -9.78 4.35
CA MET A 136 9.50 -9.17 3.08
C MET A 136 10.34 -9.70 1.92
N ALA A 137 11.66 -9.85 2.11
CA ALA A 137 12.55 -10.43 1.12
C ALA A 137 12.26 -11.92 0.86
N ASP A 138 12.00 -12.71 1.91
CA ASP A 138 11.65 -14.12 1.80
C ASP A 138 10.28 -14.29 1.11
N GLN A 139 9.30 -13.43 1.42
CA GLN A 139 8.00 -13.40 0.74
C GLN A 139 8.17 -13.05 -0.75
N PHE A 140 8.98 -12.04 -1.06
CA PHE A 140 9.29 -11.66 -2.44
C PHE A 140 9.90 -12.82 -3.23
N LYS A 141 10.88 -13.52 -2.64
CA LYS A 141 11.47 -14.75 -3.22
C LYS A 141 10.42 -15.82 -3.45
N SER A 142 9.56 -16.11 -2.47
CA SER A 142 8.52 -17.13 -2.64
C SER A 142 7.52 -16.83 -3.75
N CYS A 143 7.33 -15.56 -4.13
CA CYS A 143 6.47 -15.19 -5.26
C CYS A 143 7.18 -15.29 -6.62
N HIS A 144 8.47 -15.59 -6.65
CA HIS A 144 9.32 -15.55 -7.84
C HIS A 144 10.16 -16.82 -8.07
N ASP A 145 10.33 -17.65 -7.04
CA ASP A 145 11.12 -18.89 -7.10
C ASP A 145 10.26 -20.15 -7.39
N ASP A 146 8.95 -20.00 -7.67
CA ASP A 146 8.09 -21.06 -8.21
C ASP A 146 8.29 -21.18 -9.74
N GLU A 147 9.48 -21.61 -10.19
CA GLU A 147 9.77 -22.18 -11.52
C GLU A 147 10.47 -23.54 -11.41
#